data_AF-A0ABD2NII6-F1
#
_entry.id   AF-A0ABD2NII6-F1
#
_cell.length_a   1.000
_cell.length_b   1.000
_cell.length_c   1.000
_cell.angle_alpha   90.00
_cell.angle_beta   90.00
_cell.angle_gamma   90.00
#
_symmetry.space_group_name_H-M   'P 1'
#
loop_
_entity.id
_entity.type
_entity.pdbx_description
1 polymer ?
#
loop_
_entity_poly.entity_id
_entity_poly.type
_entity_poly.pdbx_seq_one_letter_code
_entity_poly.pdbx_strand_id
1 'polypeptide(L)'
;MVNCIMNQYDKISPDTEISRNLKLAVLAELKKRFGKIEKVTIIALATLLDPRFKNIHFTDPQAAAHAIMALRGSLRDNEQISDNASSSSSDNAENPEHDFWSYHKVLAHKP
;
A
#
# COMPACT_ATOMS: atom_id res chain seq x y z
N MET A 1 -0.44 -2.06 0.80
CA MET A 1 -0.80 -3.00 1.90
C MET A 1 -1.77 -2.40 2.92
N VAL A 2 -1.47 -1.26 3.56
CA VAL A 2 -2.40 -0.58 4.50
C VAL A 2 -3.77 -0.32 3.87
N ASN A 3 -3.78 0.16 2.63
CA ASN A 3 -5.02 0.43 1.90
C ASN A 3 -5.86 -0.85 1.69
N CYS A 4 -5.21 -2.00 1.47
CA CYS A 4 -5.91 -3.29 1.38
C CYS A 4 -6.59 -3.65 2.71
N ILE A 5 -5.87 -3.53 3.83
CA ILE A 5 -6.42 -3.85 5.16
C ILE A 5 -7.60 -2.94 5.47
N MET A 6 -7.45 -1.63 5.25
CA MET A 6 -8.53 -0.66 5.45
C MET A 6 -9.77 -1.02 4.63
N ASN A 7 -9.58 -1.33 3.34
CA ASN A 7 -10.70 -1.65 2.46
C ASN A 7 -11.35 -3.00 2.77
N GLN A 8 -10.59 -4.03 3.15
CA GLN A 8 -11.17 -5.33 3.52
C GLN A 8 -11.88 -5.24 4.87
N TYR A 9 -11.29 -4.56 5.84
CA TYR A 9 -11.88 -4.43 7.17
C TYR A 9 -13.17 -3.59 7.15
N ASP A 10 -13.24 -2.58 6.29
CA ASP A 10 -14.44 -1.77 6.13
C ASP A 10 -15.63 -2.55 5.53
N LYS A 11 -15.38 -3.60 4.74
CA LYS A 11 -16.43 -4.47 4.17
C LYS A 11 -17.05 -5.43 5.18
N ILE A 12 -16.42 -5.65 6.34
CA ILE A 12 -16.95 -6.55 7.37
C ILE A 12 -18.21 -5.92 7.96
N SER A 13 -19.37 -6.56 7.84
CA SER A 13 -20.61 -6.10 8.47
C SER A 13 -20.93 -6.97 9.69
N PRO A 14 -20.65 -6.52 10.91
CA PRO A 14 -20.96 -7.27 12.11
C PRO A 14 -22.44 -7.21 12.49
N ASP A 15 -22.99 -8.35 12.93
CA ASP A 15 -24.41 -8.48 13.30
C ASP A 15 -24.73 -8.01 14.73
N THR A 16 -23.73 -7.96 15.62
CA THR A 16 -23.91 -7.57 17.01
C THR A 16 -23.42 -6.16 17.29
N GLU A 17 -24.06 -5.48 18.24
CA GLU A 17 -23.70 -4.12 18.63
C GLU A 17 -22.27 -4.02 19.17
N ILE A 18 -21.84 -4.99 19.97
CA ILE A 18 -20.48 -5.04 20.52
C ILE A 18 -19.45 -5.13 19.38
N SER A 19 -19.68 -6.00 18.40
CA SER A 19 -18.79 -6.15 17.24
C SER A 19 -18.78 -4.90 16.35
N ARG A 20 -19.91 -4.19 16.23
CA ARG A 20 -19.98 -2.89 15.53
C ARG A 20 -19.15 -1.82 16.25
N ASN A 21 -19.25 -1.73 17.57
CA ASN A 21 -18.45 -0.79 18.37
C ASN A 21 -16.96 -1.11 18.29
N LEU A 22 -16.59 -2.40 18.33
CA LEU A 22 -15.21 -2.85 18.13
C LEU A 22 -14.69 -2.46 16.73
N LYS A 23 -15.47 -2.71 15.67
CA LYS A 23 -15.11 -2.34 14.30
C LYS A 23 -14.81 -0.84 14.20
N LEU A 24 -15.68 0.01 14.77
CA LEU A 24 -15.49 1.47 14.77
C LEU A 24 -14.20 1.87 15.50
N ALA A 25 -13.92 1.27 16.65
CA ALA A 25 -12.70 1.54 17.40
C ALA A 25 -11.43 1.13 16.62
N VAL A 26 -11.45 -0.04 15.99
CA VAL A 26 -10.33 -0.51 15.15
C VAL A 26 -10.13 0.40 13.94
N LEU A 27 -11.19 0.77 13.22
CA LEU A 27 -11.10 1.71 12.09
C LEU A 27 -10.54 3.07 12.53
N ALA A 28 -10.96 3.57 13.70
CA ALA A 28 -10.44 4.82 14.24
C ALA A 28 -8.94 4.75 14.52
N GLU A 29 -8.46 3.66 15.14
CA GLU A 29 -7.03 3.47 15.42
C GLU A 29 -6.21 3.23 14.15
N LEU A 30 -6.73 2.48 13.18
CA LEU A 30 -6.09 2.31 11.87
C LEU A 30 -5.95 3.66 11.15
N LYS A 31 -7.00 4.50 11.17
CA LYS A 31 -6.95 5.84 10.54
C LYS A 31 -5.99 6.76 11.27
N LYS A 32 -5.96 6.73 12.60
CA LYS A 32 -5.04 7.52 13.42
C LYS A 32 -3.57 7.17 13.15
N ARG A 33 -3.26 5.88 13.06
CA ARG A 33 -1.87 5.39 12.89
C ARG A 33 -1.41 5.40 11.44
N PHE A 34 -2.30 5.06 10.51
CA PHE A 34 -1.93 4.83 9.11
C PHE A 34 -2.54 5.81 8.12
N GLY A 35 -3.48 6.68 8.52
CA GLY A 35 -4.17 7.59 7.60
C GLY A 35 -3.29 8.67 6.96
N LYS A 36 -2.06 8.88 7.47
CA LYS A 36 -1.06 9.79 6.89
C LYS A 36 0.25 9.07 6.55
N ILE A 37 0.24 7.74 6.49
CA ILE A 37 1.47 6.95 6.31
C ILE A 37 2.18 7.25 5.00
N GLU A 38 1.43 7.58 3.95
CA GLU A 38 1.95 7.97 2.64
C GLU A 38 2.72 9.30 2.67
N LYS A 39 2.51 10.14 3.70
CA LYS A 39 3.24 11.39 3.90
C LYS A 39 4.58 11.20 4.62
N VAL A 40 4.82 10.00 5.15
CA VAL A 40 6.09 9.63 5.77
C VAL A 40 7.03 9.15 4.65
N THR A 41 7.96 10.00 4.25
CA THR A 41 8.80 9.82 3.05
C THR A 41 9.45 8.44 2.96
N ILE A 42 10.04 7.94 4.05
CA ILE A 42 10.71 6.62 4.04
C ILE A 42 9.74 5.47 3.75
N ILE A 43 8.52 5.53 4.27
CA ILE A 43 7.49 4.50 4.06
C ILE A 43 6.90 4.63 2.66
N ALA A 44 6.69 5.87 2.20
CA ALA A 44 6.22 6.17 0.86
C ALA A 44 7.20 5.65 -0.20
N LEU A 45 8.50 5.89 -0.01
CA LEU A 45 9.58 5.36 -0.85
C LEU A 45 9.64 3.83 -0.81
N ALA A 46 9.60 3.21 0.38
CA ALA A 46 9.59 1.76 0.51
C ALA A 46 8.38 1.13 -0.22
N THR A 47 7.22 1.77 -0.15
CA THR A 47 6.01 1.34 -0.88
C THR A 47 6.18 1.49 -2.38
N LEU A 48 6.77 2.61 -2.83
CA LEU A 48 7.02 2.90 -4.24
C LEU A 48 8.05 1.95 -4.86
N LEU A 49 9.08 1.57 -4.11
CA LEU A 49 10.16 0.68 -4.54
C LEU A 49 9.75 -0.80 -4.55
N ASP A 50 8.75 -1.19 -3.76
CA ASP A 50 8.22 -2.54 -3.80
C ASP A 50 7.47 -2.76 -5.14
N PRO A 51 7.94 -3.67 -6.02
CA PRO A 51 7.35 -3.89 -7.34
C PRO A 51 5.87 -4.31 -7.30
N ARG A 52 5.46 -4.93 -6.19
CA ARG A 52 4.06 -5.33 -5.98
C ARG A 52 3.18 -4.12 -5.75
N PHE A 53 3.71 -3.01 -5.24
CA PHE A 53 2.91 -1.88 -4.83
C PHE A 53 3.08 -0.65 -5.71
N LYS A 54 4.32 -0.25 -6.05
CA LYS A 54 4.57 0.93 -6.89
C LYS A 54 3.73 2.12 -6.42
N ASN A 55 3.03 2.78 -7.34
CA ASN A 55 2.11 3.88 -7.07
C ASN A 55 0.67 3.44 -6.77
N ILE A 56 0.31 2.16 -6.94
CA ILE A 56 -1.10 1.72 -6.95
C ILE A 56 -1.76 1.76 -5.57
N HIS A 57 -0.96 1.73 -4.49
CA HIS A 57 -1.47 1.76 -3.11
C HIS A 57 -1.45 3.16 -2.50
N PHE A 58 -1.07 4.19 -3.24
CA PHE A 58 -1.21 5.57 -2.81
C PHE A 58 -2.67 6.01 -2.95
N THR A 59 -3.23 6.49 -1.85
CA THR A 59 -4.56 7.10 -1.78
C THR A 59 -4.49 8.61 -1.97
N ASP A 60 -3.37 9.25 -1.64
CA ASP A 60 -3.10 10.66 -1.84
C ASP A 60 -2.15 10.87 -3.04
N PRO A 61 -2.65 11.36 -4.20
CA PRO A 61 -1.83 11.58 -5.40
C PRO A 61 -0.68 12.56 -5.17
N GLN A 62 -0.85 13.53 -4.27
CA GLN A 62 0.20 14.50 -3.95
C GLN A 62 1.33 13.85 -3.15
N ALA A 63 0.99 12.94 -2.23
CA ALA A 63 1.98 12.15 -1.50
C ALA A 63 2.77 11.23 -2.44
N ALA A 64 2.10 10.61 -3.42
CA ALA A 64 2.76 9.81 -4.45
C ALA A 64 3.74 10.63 -5.29
N ALA A 65 3.32 11.81 -5.77
CA ALA A 65 4.16 12.71 -6.55
C ALA A 65 5.39 13.16 -5.75
N HIS A 66 5.20 13.49 -4.48
CA HIS A 66 6.29 13.85 -3.58
C HIS A 66 7.29 12.71 -3.38
N ALA A 67 6.81 11.47 -3.17
CA ALA A 67 7.67 10.30 -3.05
C ALA A 67 8.47 10.03 -4.34
N ILE A 68 7.85 10.17 -5.51
CA ILE A 68 8.54 10.02 -6.82
C ILE A 68 9.61 11.11 -6.99
N MET A 69 9.30 12.36 -6.63
CA MET A 69 10.29 13.45 -6.65
C MET A 69 11.46 13.18 -5.71
N ALA A 70 11.18 12.74 -4.48
CA ALA A 70 12.21 12.39 -3.51
C ALA A 70 13.10 11.25 -4.04
N LEU A 71 12.50 10.22 -4.63
CA LEU A 71 13.24 9.12 -5.25
C LEU A 71 14.15 9.60 -6.38
N ARG A 72 13.62 10.44 -7.29
CA ARG A 72 14.41 11.04 -8.39
C ARG A 72 15.55 11.91 -7.88
N GLY A 73 15.34 12.65 -6.79
CA GLY A 73 16.40 13.39 -6.12
C GLY A 73 17.51 12.46 -5.63
N SER A 74 17.14 11.43 -4.87
CA SER A 74 18.09 10.42 -4.38
C SER A 74 18.82 9.66 -5.48
N LEU A 75 18.19 9.45 -6.64
CA LEU A 75 18.86 8.84 -7.80
C LEU A 75 19.89 9.80 -8.43
N ARG A 76 19.56 11.09 -8.58
CA ARG A 76 20.51 12.10 -9.09
C ARG A 76 21.72 12.27 -8.17
N ASP A 77 21.49 12.17 -6.86
CA ASP A 77 22.57 12.15 -5.87
C ASP A 77 23.41 10.86 -5.97
N ASN A 78 22.81 9.75 -6.39
CA ASN A 78 23.47 8.45 -6.61
C ASN A 78 24.01 8.23 -8.02
N GLU A 79 23.69 9.05 -9.03
CA GLU A 79 24.25 8.94 -10.40
C GLU A 79 25.77 9.21 -10.46
N GLN A 80 26.39 9.55 -9.32
CA GLN A 80 27.84 9.45 -9.13
C GLN A 80 28.35 8.02 -8.89
N ILE A 81 27.47 7.02 -8.75
CA ILE A 81 27.79 5.64 -8.33
C ILE A 81 26.91 4.64 -9.13
N SER A 82 27.37 4.37 -10.35
CA SER A 82 27.15 3.22 -11.27
C SER A 82 26.00 2.20 -11.11
N ASP A 83 25.50 1.80 -12.29
CA ASP A 83 24.49 0.81 -12.67
C ASP A 83 24.64 -0.65 -12.17
N ASN A 84 23.50 -1.27 -11.82
CA ASN A 84 22.97 -2.56 -12.32
C ASN A 84 22.14 -3.31 -11.25
N ALA A 85 20.89 -3.67 -11.55
CA ALA A 85 20.24 -4.85 -10.98
C ALA A 85 19.01 -5.30 -11.80
N SER A 86 19.06 -6.54 -12.30
CA SER A 86 17.95 -7.24 -12.96
C SER A 86 17.04 -7.94 -11.93
N SER A 87 15.72 -7.89 -12.12
CA SER A 87 14.72 -8.54 -11.26
C SER A 87 14.18 -9.84 -11.87
N SER A 88 14.02 -10.90 -11.07
CA SER A 88 13.23 -12.10 -11.43
C SER A 88 12.04 -12.24 -10.47
N SER A 89 10.89 -12.69 -10.99
CA SER A 89 9.63 -12.85 -10.27
C SER A 89 9.15 -14.30 -10.34
N SER A 90 8.69 -14.83 -9.20
CA SER A 90 8.07 -16.16 -9.09
C SER A 90 6.64 -16.03 -8.58
N ASP A 91 5.70 -16.66 -9.28
CA ASP A 91 4.28 -16.77 -8.95
C ASP A 91 4.01 -17.93 -7.98
N ASN A 92 3.02 -17.77 -7.11
CA ASN A 92 2.42 -18.88 -6.36
C ASN A 92 0.90 -18.73 -6.26
N ALA A 93 0.21 -19.86 -6.39
CA ALA A 93 -1.24 -20.02 -6.46
C ALA A 93 -1.94 -19.87 -5.10
N GLU A 94 -3.18 -19.36 -5.08
CA GLU A 94 -3.95 -19.06 -3.87
C GLU A 94 -5.22 -19.92 -3.71
N ASN A 95 -5.51 -20.23 -2.43
CA ASN A 95 -6.71 -20.92 -1.95
C ASN A 95 -7.97 -20.02 -2.04
N PRO A 96 -9.17 -20.56 -2.35
CA PRO A 96 -10.32 -19.74 -2.76
C PRO A 96 -11.19 -19.15 -1.64
N GLU A 97 -10.95 -19.45 -0.35
CA GLU A 97 -11.94 -19.12 0.68
C GLU A 97 -11.80 -17.69 1.28
N HIS A 98 -10.65 -17.03 1.13
CA HIS A 98 -10.49 -15.62 1.52
C HIS A 98 -9.24 -14.98 0.87
N ASP A 99 -9.43 -14.28 -0.25
CA ASP A 99 -8.35 -13.58 -0.95
C ASP A 99 -8.15 -12.16 -0.40
N PHE A 100 -7.21 -12.03 0.54
CA PHE A 100 -6.76 -10.76 1.10
C PHE A 100 -6.26 -9.78 0.02
N TRP A 101 -5.63 -10.29 -1.03
CA TRP A 101 -5.02 -9.52 -2.12
C TRP A 101 -5.99 -9.17 -3.24
N SER A 102 -7.25 -9.59 -3.18
CA SER A 102 -8.28 -9.28 -4.19
C SER A 102 -8.34 -7.80 -4.57
N TYR A 103 -8.25 -6.89 -3.59
CA TYR A 103 -8.20 -5.45 -3.85
C TYR A 103 -6.93 -5.01 -4.60
N HIS A 104 -5.78 -5.60 -4.24
CA HIS A 104 -4.52 -5.36 -4.95
C HIS A 104 -4.60 -5.86 -6.40
N LYS A 105 -5.18 -7.04 -6.64
CA LYS A 105 -5.36 -7.61 -7.99
C LYS A 105 -6.19 -6.68 -8.88
N VAL A 106 -7.28 -6.10 -8.36
CA VAL A 106 -8.10 -5.11 -9.09
C VAL A 106 -7.29 -3.88 -9.47
N LEU A 107 -6.47 -3.36 -8.55
CA LEU A 107 -5.64 -2.19 -8.82
C LEU A 107 -4.50 -2.49 -9.81
N ALA A 108 -3.94 -3.69 -9.77
CA ALA A 108 -2.85 -4.11 -10.65
C ALA A 108 -3.30 -4.42 -12.09
N HIS A 109 -4.59 -4.76 -12.30
CA HIS A 109 -5.15 -5.09 -13.62
C HIS A 109 -5.93 -3.94 -14.27
N LYS A 110 -6.00 -2.76 -13.65
CA LYS A 110 -6.53 -1.57 -14.32
C LYS A 110 -5.52 -1.07 -15.37
N PRO A 111 -5.94 -0.90 -16.64
CA PRO A 111 -5.08 -0.37 -17.70
C PRO A 111 -4.70 1.10 -17.46
#